data_AF-A0A3A9JTU7-F1
#
_entry.id   AF-A0A3A9JTU7-F1
#
_cell.length_a   1.000
_cell.length_b   1.000
_cell.length_c   1.000
_cell.angle_alpha   90.00
_cell.angle_beta   90.00
_cell.angle_gamma   90.00
#
_symmetry.space_group_name_H-M   'P 1'
#
loop_
_entity.id
_entity.type
_entity.pdbx_description
1 polymer ?
#
loop_
_entity_poly.entity_id
_entity_poly.type
_entity_poly.pdbx_seq_one_letter_code
_entity_poly.pdbx_strand_id
1 'polypeptide(L)'
;MQRSISKLESWLAEGHKVIASLAPSYLAEFEENAGKVAGVLKKLGFYGIEETITVLPEIVEARERAAGYSRKPIIYNSCPVVWGLIDSHYPGLKKYLLNIPSPMVLHGRRLKERFPGAKTVFIGPCEAKKWEEVRFYKTQYVDLVITFKELRQILTGQKIDMQNSSETKFLSEPPIWVETGILSFFKSGLKNVSNFLENFDADSMASYGMELLACEGGCINGPGMTTAEPVEKRIGIYCERIMVKGKANRTKS
;
A
#
# COMPACT_ATOMS: atom_id res chain seq x y z
N MET A 1 7.22 14.43 -11.12
CA MET A 1 8.22 13.44 -10.65
C MET A 1 9.31 14.09 -9.82
N GLN A 2 10.18 14.96 -10.36
CA GLN A 2 11.33 15.53 -9.62
C GLN A 2 11.00 16.14 -8.24
N ARG A 3 9.82 16.76 -8.10
CA ARG A 3 9.41 17.46 -6.87
C ARG A 3 9.34 16.56 -5.64
N SER A 4 8.89 15.31 -5.76
CA SER A 4 8.77 14.42 -4.59
C SER A 4 10.13 13.94 -4.11
N ILE A 5 11.02 13.57 -5.03
CA ILE A 5 12.40 13.16 -4.73
C ILE A 5 13.14 14.29 -4.01
N SER A 6 13.20 15.48 -4.62
CA SER A 6 13.95 16.60 -4.04
C SER A 6 13.41 17.03 -2.67
N LYS A 7 12.09 16.92 -2.46
CA LYS A 7 11.47 17.21 -1.15
C LYS A 7 11.85 16.18 -0.09
N LEU A 8 11.88 14.90 -0.43
CA LEU A 8 12.36 13.86 0.48
C LEU A 8 13.84 14.07 0.83
N GLU A 9 14.68 14.31 -0.17
CA GLU A 9 16.11 14.53 0.03
C GLU A 9 16.39 15.74 0.93
N SER A 10 15.68 16.86 0.73
CA SER A 10 15.76 18.04 1.62
C SER A 10 15.37 17.69 3.06
N TRP A 11 14.26 16.96 3.27
CA TRP A 11 13.86 16.57 4.63
C TRP A 11 14.88 15.67 5.33
N LEU A 12 15.48 14.75 4.60
CA LEU A 12 16.51 13.87 5.14
C LEU A 12 17.81 14.64 5.44
N ALA A 13 18.23 15.54 4.55
CA ALA A 13 19.42 16.37 4.73
C ALA A 13 19.29 17.39 5.89
N GLU A 14 18.10 17.94 6.09
CA GLU A 14 17.78 18.85 7.20
C GLU A 14 17.55 18.12 8.54
N GLY A 15 17.62 16.78 8.56
CA GLY A 15 17.48 15.99 9.78
C GLY A 15 16.06 15.93 10.34
N HIS A 16 15.03 16.12 9.51
CA HIS A 16 13.64 15.94 9.96
C HIS A 16 13.40 14.50 10.41
N LYS A 17 12.52 14.32 11.38
CA LYS A 17 12.07 12.98 11.79
C LYS A 17 11.14 12.41 10.72
N VAL A 18 11.70 11.67 9.76
CA VAL A 18 10.94 11.06 8.66
C VAL A 18 10.65 9.58 8.93
N ILE A 19 9.39 9.17 8.85
CA ILE A 19 8.95 7.78 9.03
C ILE A 19 8.40 7.24 7.71
N ALA A 20 8.91 6.09 7.29
CA ALA A 20 8.46 5.40 6.09
C ALA A 20 7.26 4.49 6.41
N SER A 21 6.17 4.68 5.68
CA SER A 21 5.06 3.74 5.53
C SER A 21 5.30 2.91 4.27
N LEU A 22 5.90 1.72 4.43
CA LEU A 22 6.30 0.87 3.31
C LEU A 22 5.13 -0.01 2.83
N ALA A 23 4.76 0.07 1.56
CA ALA A 23 3.71 -0.77 0.99
C ALA A 23 4.19 -2.22 0.86
N PRO A 24 3.39 -3.23 1.25
CA PRO A 24 3.84 -4.63 1.31
C PRO A 24 4.31 -5.20 -0.04
N SER A 25 3.86 -4.63 -1.17
CA SER A 25 4.32 -4.97 -2.52
C SER A 25 5.83 -4.79 -2.73
N TYR A 26 6.57 -4.17 -1.79
CA TYR A 26 8.03 -4.12 -1.83
C TYR A 26 8.66 -5.53 -1.93
N LEU A 27 8.00 -6.54 -1.37
CA LEU A 27 8.43 -7.94 -1.44
C LEU A 27 8.48 -8.48 -2.88
N ALA A 28 7.72 -7.88 -3.80
CA ALA A 28 7.75 -8.20 -5.24
C ALA A 28 8.65 -7.23 -6.05
N GLU A 29 9.15 -6.17 -5.43
CA GLU A 29 9.96 -5.13 -6.08
C GLU A 29 11.46 -5.31 -5.83
N PHE A 30 11.83 -5.64 -4.59
CA PHE A 30 13.23 -5.76 -4.16
C PHE A 30 13.56 -7.23 -3.98
N GLU A 31 14.72 -7.65 -4.44
CA GLU A 31 15.16 -9.05 -4.30
C GLU A 31 15.62 -9.34 -2.87
N GLU A 32 16.08 -8.30 -2.17
CA GLU A 32 16.57 -8.35 -0.81
C GLU A 32 15.47 -8.69 0.20
N ASN A 33 15.87 -9.27 1.33
CA ASN A 33 14.95 -9.55 2.42
C ASN A 33 14.43 -8.25 3.08
N ALA A 34 13.35 -8.38 3.85
CA ALA A 34 12.69 -7.27 4.52
C ALA A 34 13.63 -6.44 5.42
N GLY A 35 14.55 -7.10 6.14
CA GLY A 35 15.52 -6.44 7.02
C GLY A 35 16.51 -5.57 6.25
N LYS A 36 16.98 -6.02 5.09
CA LYS A 36 17.86 -5.24 4.21
C LYS A 36 17.13 -4.04 3.61
N VAL A 37 15.87 -4.21 3.17
CA VAL A 37 15.07 -3.08 2.67
C VAL A 37 14.90 -2.02 3.76
N ALA A 38 14.58 -2.42 4.99
CA ALA A 38 14.52 -1.49 6.13
C ALA A 38 15.89 -0.84 6.43
N GLY A 39 16.97 -1.62 6.35
CA GLY A 39 18.35 -1.15 6.51
C GLY A 39 18.77 -0.08 5.51
N VAL A 40 18.41 -0.26 4.24
CA VAL A 40 18.65 0.73 3.17
C VAL A 40 17.91 2.04 3.45
N LEU A 41 16.64 1.96 3.82
CA LEU A 41 15.85 3.14 4.20
C LEU A 41 16.44 3.81 5.45
N LYS A 42 16.94 3.03 6.40
CA LYS A 42 17.63 3.58 7.58
C LYS A 42 18.91 4.31 7.19
N LYS A 43 19.71 3.74 6.29
CA LYS A 43 20.94 4.33 5.73
C LYS A 43 20.67 5.62 4.94
N LEU A 44 19.51 5.71 4.26
CA LEU A 44 19.05 6.94 3.61
C LEU A 44 18.73 8.06 4.59
N GLY A 45 18.56 7.77 5.89
CA GLY A 45 18.28 8.76 6.92
C GLY A 45 16.86 8.71 7.49
N PHE A 46 16.03 7.73 7.12
CA PHE A 46 14.71 7.58 7.75
C PHE A 46 14.86 7.31 9.25
N TYR A 47 14.06 7.98 10.07
CA TYR A 47 14.03 7.76 11.50
C TYR A 47 13.51 6.35 11.83
N GLY A 48 12.47 5.91 11.14
CA GLY A 48 11.89 4.58 11.30
C GLY A 48 11.12 4.13 10.08
N ILE A 49 10.91 2.82 9.98
CA ILE A 49 10.24 2.16 8.86
C ILE A 49 9.18 1.24 9.45
N GLU A 50 7.95 1.34 8.94
CA GLU A 50 6.86 0.45 9.30
C GLU A 50 6.09 0.03 8.05
N GLU A 51 5.69 -1.23 8.00
CA GLU A 51 4.92 -1.74 6.88
C GLU A 51 3.46 -1.28 6.99
N THR A 52 2.91 -0.80 5.88
CA THR A 52 1.51 -0.34 5.79
C THR A 52 0.51 -1.46 6.11
N ILE A 53 0.94 -2.72 6.04
CA ILE A 53 0.11 -3.90 6.34
C ILE A 53 -0.28 -3.96 7.83
N THR A 54 0.39 -3.25 8.74
CA THR A 54 0.10 -3.28 10.18
C THR A 54 -1.31 -2.77 10.53
N VAL A 55 -1.91 -1.91 9.70
CA VAL A 55 -3.29 -1.43 9.90
C VAL A 55 -4.34 -2.26 9.17
N LEU A 56 -3.94 -3.28 8.42
CA LEU A 56 -4.88 -4.11 7.68
C LEU A 56 -5.87 -4.88 8.59
N PRO A 57 -5.55 -5.32 9.83
CA PRO A 57 -6.55 -5.84 10.76
C PRO A 57 -7.76 -4.92 10.95
N GLU A 58 -7.50 -3.64 11.19
CA GLU A 58 -8.53 -2.63 11.44
C GLU A 58 -9.38 -2.41 10.19
N ILE A 59 -8.75 -2.43 9.02
CA ILE A 59 -9.44 -2.32 7.72
C ILE A 59 -10.32 -3.53 7.46
N VAL A 60 -9.82 -4.76 7.69
CA VAL A 60 -10.57 -6.00 7.51
C VAL A 60 -11.77 -6.03 8.45
N GLU A 61 -11.57 -5.74 9.74
CA GLU A 61 -12.65 -5.69 10.72
C GLU A 61 -13.70 -4.62 10.36
N ALA A 62 -13.28 -3.45 9.88
CA ALA A 62 -14.21 -2.42 9.40
C ALA A 62 -15.01 -2.87 8.16
N ARG A 63 -14.38 -3.59 7.24
CA ARG A 63 -15.03 -4.16 6.04
C ARG A 63 -16.03 -5.24 6.41
N GLU A 64 -15.64 -6.18 7.26
CA GLU A 64 -16.51 -7.28 7.71
C GLU A 64 -17.72 -6.75 8.48
N ARG A 65 -17.53 -5.77 9.38
CA ARG A 65 -18.65 -5.08 10.03
C ARG A 65 -19.56 -4.44 8.99
N ALA A 66 -18.99 -3.68 8.06
CA ALA A 66 -19.81 -3.03 7.03
C ALA A 66 -20.61 -4.05 6.20
N ALA A 67 -19.98 -5.14 5.77
CA ALA A 67 -20.62 -6.19 4.99
C ALA A 67 -21.70 -6.94 5.79
N GLY A 68 -21.43 -7.30 7.05
CA GLY A 68 -22.36 -8.03 7.91
C GLY A 68 -23.61 -7.24 8.30
N TYR A 69 -23.51 -5.92 8.43
CA TYR A 69 -24.67 -5.05 8.71
C TYR A 69 -25.37 -4.53 7.44
N SER A 70 -24.77 -4.70 6.26
CA SER A 70 -25.30 -4.12 5.03
C SER A 70 -26.26 -5.07 4.31
N ARG A 71 -27.48 -4.58 4.05
CA ARG A 71 -28.42 -5.21 3.09
C ARG A 71 -28.08 -4.88 1.63
N LYS A 72 -26.98 -4.18 1.38
CA LYS A 72 -26.51 -3.73 0.07
C LYS A 72 -25.10 -4.27 -0.20
N PRO A 73 -24.73 -4.49 -1.46
CA PRO A 73 -23.37 -4.84 -1.82
C PRO A 73 -22.39 -3.72 -1.45
N ILE A 74 -21.14 -4.10 -1.23
CA ILE A 74 -20.07 -3.16 -0.88
C ILE A 74 -18.91 -3.26 -1.87
N ILE A 75 -18.48 -2.12 -2.38
CA ILE A 75 -17.27 -1.98 -3.19
C ILE A 75 -16.19 -1.36 -2.30
N TYR A 76 -15.10 -2.09 -2.08
CA TYR A 76 -13.93 -1.57 -1.40
C TYR A 76 -13.10 -0.72 -2.36
N ASN A 77 -12.68 0.46 -1.90
CA ASN A 77 -12.12 1.53 -2.73
C ASN A 77 -10.66 1.86 -2.39
N SER A 78 -9.86 0.87 -1.99
CA SER A 78 -8.45 1.12 -1.63
C SER A 78 -7.61 1.61 -2.81
N CYS A 79 -8.07 1.34 -4.04
CA CYS A 79 -7.45 1.81 -5.28
C CYS A 79 -8.01 3.19 -5.69
N PRO A 80 -7.21 4.26 -5.64
CA PRO A 80 -7.67 5.61 -6.01
C PRO A 80 -8.09 5.72 -7.48
N VAL A 81 -7.52 4.89 -8.36
CA VAL A 81 -7.91 4.83 -9.78
C VAL A 81 -9.34 4.31 -9.94
N VAL A 82 -9.68 3.23 -9.22
CA VAL A 82 -11.04 2.68 -9.24
C VAL A 82 -12.04 3.68 -8.66
N TRP A 83 -11.68 4.32 -7.54
CA TRP A 83 -12.54 5.37 -6.99
C TRP A 83 -12.76 6.48 -8.02
N GLY A 84 -11.72 6.96 -8.70
CA GLY A 84 -11.83 8.00 -9.73
C GLY A 84 -12.66 7.56 -10.94
N LEU A 85 -12.54 6.29 -11.34
CA LEU A 85 -13.35 5.68 -12.39
C LEU A 85 -14.84 5.68 -12.01
N ILE A 86 -15.18 5.21 -10.81
CA ILE A 86 -16.56 5.24 -10.30
C ILE A 86 -17.04 6.69 -10.14
N ASP A 87 -16.18 7.58 -9.67
CA ASP A 87 -16.54 8.98 -9.42
C ASP A 87 -16.96 9.71 -10.68
N SER A 88 -16.26 9.43 -11.78
CA SER A 88 -16.39 10.14 -13.05
C SER A 88 -17.31 9.44 -14.06
N HIS A 89 -17.30 8.10 -14.12
CA HIS A 89 -17.98 7.33 -15.16
C HIS A 89 -19.17 6.50 -14.64
N TYR A 90 -19.17 6.14 -13.35
CA TYR A 90 -20.25 5.32 -12.75
C TYR A 90 -20.84 5.98 -11.50
N PRO A 91 -21.29 7.25 -11.56
CA PRO A 91 -21.70 8.00 -10.38
C PRO A 91 -22.87 7.35 -9.62
N GLY A 92 -23.74 6.60 -10.30
CA GLY A 92 -24.83 5.83 -9.66
C GLY A 92 -24.36 4.71 -8.72
N LEU A 93 -23.11 4.24 -8.88
CA LEU A 93 -22.52 3.19 -8.04
C LEU A 93 -21.80 3.75 -6.81
N LYS A 94 -21.65 5.08 -6.68
CA LYS A 94 -21.02 5.73 -5.51
C LYS A 94 -21.63 5.29 -4.19
N LYS A 95 -22.93 5.03 -4.17
CA LYS A 95 -23.69 4.58 -2.97
C LYS A 95 -23.26 3.21 -2.44
N TYR A 96 -22.52 2.43 -3.23
CA TYR A 96 -21.98 1.12 -2.82
C TYR A 96 -20.51 1.20 -2.37
N LEU A 97 -19.86 2.35 -2.52
CA LEU A 97 -18.48 2.53 -2.06
C LEU A 97 -18.43 2.52 -0.53
N LEU A 98 -17.53 1.71 0.04
CA LEU A 98 -17.25 1.75 1.47
C LEU A 98 -16.46 3.02 1.81
N ASN A 99 -17.01 3.87 2.68
CA ASN A 99 -16.34 5.12 3.07
C ASN A 99 -15.42 4.92 4.29
N ILE A 100 -14.36 4.13 4.13
CA ILE A 100 -13.28 3.98 5.12
C ILE A 100 -11.95 4.48 4.53
N PRO A 101 -10.99 4.94 5.36
CA PRO A 101 -9.67 5.30 4.87
C PRO A 101 -8.97 4.11 4.21
N SER A 102 -8.17 4.39 3.19
CA SER A 102 -7.29 3.37 2.63
C SER A 102 -6.20 2.99 3.64
N PRO A 103 -5.54 1.82 3.48
CA PRO A 103 -4.44 1.42 4.35
C PRO A 103 -3.34 2.48 4.46
N MET A 104 -3.00 3.18 3.36
CA MET A 104 -2.01 4.26 3.37
C MET A 104 -2.41 5.39 4.33
N VAL A 105 -3.67 5.83 4.24
CA VAL A 105 -4.17 6.94 5.05
C VAL A 105 -4.29 6.53 6.51
N LEU A 106 -4.88 5.36 6.78
CA LEU A 106 -5.04 4.88 8.15
C LEU A 106 -3.68 4.69 8.82
N HIS A 107 -2.71 4.11 8.11
CA HIS A 107 -1.35 3.94 8.63
C HIS A 107 -0.66 5.28 8.87
N GLY A 108 -0.76 6.24 7.93
CA GLY A 108 -0.23 7.60 8.13
C GLY A 108 -0.80 8.27 9.39
N ARG A 109 -2.12 8.10 9.63
CA ARG A 109 -2.77 8.58 10.85
C ARG A 109 -2.18 7.92 12.10
N ARG A 110 -2.07 6.59 12.13
CA ARG A 110 -1.48 5.83 13.26
C ARG A 110 -0.04 6.24 13.53
N LEU A 111 0.75 6.48 12.48
CA LEU A 111 2.12 6.96 12.61
C LEU A 111 2.19 8.36 13.20
N LYS A 112 1.33 9.30 12.78
CA LYS A 112 1.28 10.64 13.37
C LYS A 112 0.81 10.65 14.82
N GLU A 113 -0.11 9.75 15.19
CA GLU A 113 -0.54 9.54 16.58
C GLU A 113 0.63 9.03 17.45
N ARG A 114 1.42 8.06 16.96
CA ARG A 114 2.56 7.48 17.69
C ARG A 114 3.81 8.36 17.67
N PHE A 115 3.99 9.18 16.64
CA PHE A 115 5.14 10.04 16.45
C PHE A 115 4.71 11.48 16.09
N PRO A 116 4.16 12.24 17.06
CA PRO A 116 3.76 13.62 16.84
C PRO A 116 4.90 14.47 16.26
N GLY A 117 4.59 15.27 15.22
CA GLY A 117 5.55 16.13 14.54
C GLY A 117 6.43 15.44 13.49
N ALA A 118 6.41 14.11 13.38
CA ALA A 118 7.15 13.41 12.33
C ALA A 118 6.55 13.66 10.93
N LYS A 119 7.43 13.68 9.92
CA LYS A 119 7.04 13.59 8.51
C LYS A 119 6.76 12.12 8.19
N THR A 120 5.65 11.86 7.52
CA THR A 120 5.20 10.54 7.11
C THR A 120 5.31 10.42 5.60
N VAL A 121 6.05 9.41 5.13
CA VAL A 121 6.30 9.17 3.71
C VAL A 121 5.78 7.80 3.36
N PHE A 122 4.78 7.73 2.49
CA PHE A 122 4.35 6.45 1.92
C PHE A 122 5.27 6.08 0.76
N ILE A 123 5.78 4.85 0.78
CA ILE A 123 6.64 4.30 -0.26
C ILE A 123 5.92 3.10 -0.87
N GLY A 124 5.54 3.18 -2.14
CA GLY A 124 4.72 2.13 -2.74
C GLY A 124 4.73 2.06 -4.27
N PRO A 125 3.85 1.24 -4.86
CA PRO A 125 3.93 0.90 -6.28
C PRO A 125 3.06 1.81 -7.17
N CYS A 126 2.34 2.79 -6.60
CA CYS A 126 1.23 3.44 -7.30
C CYS A 126 1.38 4.96 -7.33
N GLU A 127 1.51 5.53 -8.53
CA GLU A 127 1.54 6.98 -8.74
C GLU A 127 0.22 7.66 -8.32
N ALA A 128 -0.92 7.00 -8.51
CA ALA A 128 -2.23 7.57 -8.14
C ALA A 128 -2.40 7.78 -6.62
N LYS A 129 -1.54 7.18 -5.77
CA LYS A 129 -1.51 7.47 -4.33
C LYS A 129 -1.06 8.91 -4.02
N LYS A 130 -0.23 9.53 -4.88
CA LYS A 130 0.12 10.97 -4.77
C LYS A 130 -1.09 11.87 -4.87
N TRP A 131 -2.09 11.47 -5.66
CA TRP A 131 -3.34 12.20 -5.76
C TRP A 131 -4.27 11.92 -4.57
N GLU A 132 -4.25 10.70 -4.04
CA GLU A 132 -5.03 10.35 -2.84
C GLU A 132 -4.60 11.15 -1.61
N GLU A 133 -3.29 11.38 -1.45
CA GLU A 133 -2.70 12.28 -0.44
C GLU A 133 -3.40 13.65 -0.43
N VAL A 134 -3.66 14.21 -1.62
CA VAL A 134 -4.18 15.57 -1.81
C VAL A 134 -5.71 15.63 -1.75
N ARG A 135 -6.40 14.59 -2.22
CA ARG A 135 -7.86 14.65 -2.44
C ARG A 135 -8.71 14.06 -1.32
N PHE A 136 -8.21 13.05 -0.58
CA PHE A 136 -9.11 12.21 0.24
C PHE A 136 -9.26 12.58 1.70
N TYR A 137 -8.38 13.40 2.28
CA TYR A 137 -8.50 13.75 3.70
C TYR A 137 -8.00 15.16 3.97
N LYS A 138 -8.88 16.00 4.53
CA LYS A 138 -8.59 17.39 4.94
C LYS A 138 -7.45 17.51 5.97
N THR A 139 -7.05 16.40 6.59
CA THR A 139 -6.11 16.35 7.72
C THR A 139 -4.67 16.00 7.33
N GLN A 140 -4.38 15.74 6.04
CA GLN A 140 -3.04 15.44 5.52
C GLN A 140 -2.23 14.44 6.39
N TYR A 141 -2.74 13.21 6.52
CA TYR A 141 -2.11 12.15 7.33
C TYR A 141 -0.83 11.56 6.73
N VAL A 142 -0.59 11.80 5.44
CA VAL A 142 0.63 11.44 4.71
C VAL A 142 1.20 12.73 4.13
N ASP A 143 2.48 13.01 4.37
CA ASP A 143 3.11 14.28 3.98
C ASP A 143 3.80 14.22 2.60
N LEU A 144 4.06 13.00 2.12
CA LEU A 144 4.67 12.72 0.83
C LEU A 144 4.42 11.27 0.40
N VAL A 145 4.17 11.07 -0.90
CA VAL A 145 4.19 9.77 -1.55
C VAL A 145 5.37 9.65 -2.51
N ILE A 146 6.12 8.56 -2.39
CA ILE A 146 7.25 8.18 -3.26
C ILE A 146 6.95 6.80 -3.85
N THR A 147 7.19 6.63 -5.15
CA THR A 147 7.06 5.29 -5.75
C THR A 147 8.34 4.47 -5.62
N PHE A 148 8.27 3.14 -5.76
CA PHE A 148 9.48 2.32 -5.74
C PHE A 148 10.47 2.68 -6.85
N LYS A 149 9.97 3.08 -8.02
CA LYS A 149 10.77 3.66 -9.10
C LYS A 149 11.56 4.89 -8.64
N GLU A 150 10.90 5.82 -7.97
CA GLU A 150 11.56 7.01 -7.42
C GLU A 150 12.53 6.65 -6.28
N LEU A 151 12.20 5.67 -5.44
CA LEU A 151 13.13 5.16 -4.43
C LEU A 151 14.40 4.58 -5.09
N ARG A 152 14.27 3.76 -6.14
CA ARG A 152 15.44 3.26 -6.88
C ARG A 152 16.26 4.37 -7.49
N GLN A 153 15.62 5.41 -8.04
CA GLN A 153 16.34 6.59 -8.56
C GLN A 153 17.17 7.28 -7.47
N ILE A 154 16.62 7.44 -6.27
CA ILE A 154 17.35 8.00 -5.12
C ILE A 154 18.55 7.12 -4.76
N LEU A 155 18.33 5.80 -4.65
CA LEU A 155 19.38 4.84 -4.29
C LEU A 155 20.52 4.82 -5.32
N THR A 156 20.19 4.83 -6.61
CA THR A 156 21.17 4.93 -7.70
C THR A 156 21.92 6.25 -7.66
N GLY A 157 21.22 7.38 -7.47
CA GLY A 157 21.84 8.71 -7.39
C GLY A 157 22.83 8.84 -6.22
N GLN A 158 22.52 8.21 -5.09
CA GLN A 158 23.39 8.20 -3.90
C GLN A 158 24.39 7.02 -3.88
N LYS A 159 24.42 6.20 -4.93
CA LYS A 159 25.28 5.00 -5.03
C LYS A 159 25.12 4.06 -3.82
N ILE A 160 23.90 3.93 -3.31
CA ILE A 160 23.58 3.01 -2.21
C ILE A 160 23.30 1.63 -2.80
N ASP A 161 24.20 0.70 -2.50
CA ASP A 161 24.00 -0.71 -2.78
C ASP A 161 23.11 -1.36 -1.71
N MET A 162 21.97 -1.92 -2.14
CA MET A 162 21.04 -2.62 -1.27
C MET A 162 21.59 -3.96 -0.78
N GLN A 163 22.38 -4.67 -1.61
CA GLN A 163 22.91 -5.99 -1.28
C GLN A 163 23.89 -5.93 -0.10
N ASN A 164 24.69 -4.86 -0.05
CA ASN A 164 25.69 -4.59 0.97
C ASN A 164 25.17 -3.78 2.16
N SER A 165 23.86 -3.56 2.26
CA SER A 165 23.26 -2.88 3.41
C SER A 165 23.16 -3.80 4.63
N SER A 166 23.36 -3.23 5.82
CA SER A 166 23.10 -3.90 7.09
C SER A 166 21.59 -4.05 7.30
N GLU A 167 21.15 -5.19 7.80
CA GLU A 167 19.75 -5.38 8.15
C GLU A 167 19.33 -4.52 9.35
N THR A 168 18.06 -4.12 9.40
CA THR A 168 17.46 -3.43 10.55
C THR A 168 16.01 -3.87 10.72
N LYS A 169 15.51 -3.78 11.95
CA LYS A 169 14.12 -4.12 12.28
C LYS A 169 13.16 -3.00 11.88
N PHE A 170 11.94 -3.38 11.53
CA PHE A 170 10.82 -2.44 11.43
C PHE A 170 10.42 -1.92 12.81
N LEU A 171 9.68 -0.81 12.84
CA LEU A 171 9.11 -0.23 14.07
C LEU A 171 8.09 -1.15 14.73
N SER A 172 7.47 -2.05 13.97
CA SER A 172 6.54 -3.07 14.45
C SER A 172 6.46 -4.24 13.46
N GLU A 173 5.99 -5.37 13.96
CA GLU A 173 5.68 -6.55 13.14
C GLU A 173 4.17 -6.66 12.95
N PRO A 174 3.67 -6.93 11.73
CA PRO A 174 2.25 -7.16 11.51
C PRO A 174 1.82 -8.52 12.11
N PRO A 175 0.54 -8.67 12.51
CA PRO A 175 0.03 -9.96 12.94
C PRO A 175 0.13 -11.01 11.82
N ILE A 176 0.51 -12.24 12.17
CA ILE A 176 0.83 -13.33 11.21
C ILE A 176 -0.31 -13.62 10.22
N TRP A 177 -1.57 -13.53 10.66
CA TRP A 177 -2.73 -13.84 9.82
C TRP A 177 -3.03 -12.78 8.75
N VAL A 178 -2.55 -11.55 8.97
CA VAL A 178 -2.77 -10.41 8.07
C VAL A 178 -2.02 -10.59 6.77
N GLU A 179 -0.83 -11.17 6.88
CA GLU A 179 0.00 -11.56 5.76
C GLU A 179 -0.72 -12.59 4.86
N THR A 180 -1.56 -13.46 5.43
CA THR A 180 -2.38 -14.43 4.70
C THR A 180 -3.76 -13.92 4.27
N GLY A 181 -4.25 -12.82 4.85
CA GLY A 181 -5.62 -12.32 4.70
C GLY A 181 -5.82 -11.29 3.59
N ILE A 182 -4.77 -10.93 2.84
CA ILE A 182 -4.86 -9.99 1.74
C ILE A 182 -5.67 -10.63 0.59
N LEU A 183 -6.89 -10.12 0.39
CA LEU A 183 -7.68 -10.23 -0.86
C LEU A 183 -8.29 -11.62 -1.16
N SER A 184 -9.18 -12.12 -0.31
CA SER A 184 -9.96 -13.33 -0.63
C SER A 184 -11.02 -13.10 -1.74
N PHE A 185 -11.46 -11.86 -1.96
CA PHE A 185 -12.44 -11.52 -3.01
C PHE A 185 -12.09 -10.19 -3.70
N PHE A 186 -11.43 -10.27 -4.86
CA PHE A 186 -11.08 -9.10 -5.65
C PHE A 186 -11.23 -9.32 -7.16
N LYS A 187 -11.41 -8.23 -7.90
CA LYS A 187 -11.19 -8.17 -9.35
C LYS A 187 -10.06 -7.19 -9.64
N SER A 188 -9.12 -7.61 -10.49
CA SER A 188 -7.97 -6.80 -10.88
C SER A 188 -7.90 -6.57 -12.39
N GLY A 189 -7.34 -5.43 -12.79
CA GLY A 189 -7.18 -5.04 -14.19
C GLY A 189 -8.34 -4.14 -14.67
N LEU A 190 -8.02 -3.00 -15.28
CA LEU A 190 -9.00 -1.99 -15.69
C LEU A 190 -10.13 -2.54 -16.56
N LYS A 191 -9.82 -3.48 -17.48
CA LYS A 191 -10.84 -4.12 -18.33
C LYS A 191 -11.84 -4.92 -17.49
N ASN A 192 -11.35 -5.75 -16.56
CA ASN A 192 -12.19 -6.57 -15.69
C ASN A 192 -13.00 -5.70 -14.72
N VAL A 193 -12.39 -4.65 -14.18
CA VAL A 193 -13.05 -3.67 -13.31
C VAL A 193 -14.16 -2.94 -14.08
N SER A 194 -13.89 -2.44 -15.29
CA SER A 194 -14.90 -1.73 -16.08
C SER A 194 -16.07 -2.64 -16.44
N ASN A 195 -15.78 -3.86 -16.92
CA ASN A 195 -16.81 -4.85 -17.21
C ASN A 195 -17.67 -5.19 -15.99
N PHE A 196 -17.05 -5.29 -14.80
CA PHE A 196 -17.79 -5.50 -13.55
C PHE A 196 -18.69 -4.32 -13.19
N LEU A 197 -18.21 -3.08 -13.39
CA LEU A 197 -18.98 -1.87 -13.08
C LEU A 197 -20.14 -1.66 -14.09
N GLU A 198 -19.91 -1.95 -15.37
CA GLU A 198 -20.92 -1.88 -16.43
C GLU A 198 -22.07 -2.88 -16.19
N ASN A 199 -21.72 -4.09 -15.76
CA ASN A 199 -22.67 -5.17 -15.48
C ASN A 199 -22.95 -5.32 -13.98
N PHE A 200 -22.79 -4.24 -13.20
CA PHE A 200 -22.98 -4.30 -11.76
C PHE A 200 -24.44 -4.60 -11.43
N ASP A 201 -24.67 -5.78 -10.85
CA ASP A 201 -25.96 -6.19 -10.33
C ASP A 201 -25.90 -6.22 -8.80
N ALA A 202 -26.77 -5.41 -8.17
CA ALA A 202 -26.78 -5.27 -6.74
C ALA A 202 -27.37 -6.49 -6.02
N ASP A 203 -28.27 -7.21 -6.68
CA ASP A 203 -29.01 -8.32 -6.07
C ASP A 203 -28.13 -9.57 -5.99
N SER A 204 -27.35 -9.87 -7.04
CA SER A 204 -26.36 -10.96 -7.02
C SER A 204 -25.16 -10.73 -6.11
N MET A 205 -24.93 -9.49 -5.67
CA MET A 205 -23.81 -9.09 -4.81
C MET A 205 -24.23 -8.82 -3.35
N ALA A 206 -25.50 -8.98 -3.01
CA ALA A 206 -26.00 -8.73 -1.66
C ALA A 206 -25.25 -9.58 -0.62
N SER A 207 -24.80 -8.95 0.46
CA SER A 207 -23.98 -9.56 1.54
C SER A 207 -22.51 -9.83 1.21
N TYR A 208 -22.03 -9.47 0.02
CA TYR A 208 -20.62 -9.59 -0.36
C TYR A 208 -19.96 -8.22 -0.51
N GLY A 209 -18.71 -8.14 -0.06
CA GLY A 209 -17.82 -7.03 -0.35
C GLY A 209 -16.77 -7.42 -1.39
N MET A 210 -16.53 -6.56 -2.38
CA MET A 210 -15.57 -6.80 -3.45
C MET A 210 -14.50 -5.72 -3.49
N GLU A 211 -13.23 -6.14 -3.47
CA GLU A 211 -12.14 -5.23 -3.80
C GLU A 211 -11.98 -5.12 -5.32
N LEU A 212 -11.84 -3.90 -5.80
CA LEU A 212 -11.53 -3.63 -7.20
C LEU A 212 -10.17 -2.94 -7.29
N LEU A 213 -9.29 -3.49 -8.13
CA LEU A 213 -7.92 -2.99 -8.32
C LEU A 213 -7.68 -2.70 -9.81
N ALA A 214 -7.23 -1.49 -10.13
CA ALA A 214 -7.03 -1.09 -11.53
C ALA A 214 -5.90 -1.85 -12.23
N CYS A 215 -4.81 -2.14 -11.52
CA CYS A 215 -3.68 -2.90 -12.07
C CYS A 215 -3.99 -4.39 -12.08
N GLU A 216 -3.61 -5.09 -13.16
CA GLU A 216 -3.70 -6.55 -13.24
C GLU A 216 -2.81 -7.21 -12.18
N GLY A 217 -3.34 -8.20 -11.44
CA GLY A 217 -2.65 -8.75 -10.26
C GLY A 217 -2.61 -7.81 -9.05
N GLY A 218 -3.19 -6.61 -9.14
CA GLY A 218 -3.27 -5.66 -8.05
C GLY A 218 -2.01 -4.79 -7.89
N CYS A 219 -1.75 -4.33 -6.66
CA CYS A 219 -0.70 -3.33 -6.37
C CYS A 219 0.72 -3.78 -6.75
N ILE A 220 1.00 -5.08 -6.78
CA ILE A 220 2.29 -5.66 -7.20
C ILE A 220 2.64 -5.39 -8.67
N ASN A 221 1.67 -4.95 -9.46
CA ASN A 221 1.85 -4.54 -10.86
C ASN A 221 1.54 -3.04 -11.03
N GLY A 222 1.68 -2.26 -9.95
CA GLY A 222 1.52 -0.81 -10.02
C GLY A 222 2.57 -0.16 -10.94
N PRO A 223 2.26 0.99 -11.55
CA PRO A 223 3.15 1.67 -12.50
C PRO A 223 4.45 2.21 -11.87
N GLY A 224 4.53 2.21 -10.55
CA GLY A 224 5.71 2.60 -9.78
C GLY A 224 6.63 1.42 -9.41
N MET A 225 6.31 0.19 -9.83
CA MET A 225 7.22 -0.97 -9.77
C MET A 225 8.29 -0.84 -10.88
N THR A 226 9.44 -1.48 -10.71
CA THR A 226 10.53 -1.46 -11.72
C THR A 226 11.01 -2.83 -12.17
N THR A 227 10.66 -3.90 -11.45
CA THR A 227 10.99 -5.26 -11.87
C THR A 227 10.47 -5.54 -13.28
N ALA A 228 11.23 -6.30 -14.07
CA ALA A 228 10.85 -6.74 -15.42
C ALA A 228 10.06 -8.05 -15.42
N GLU A 229 9.88 -8.68 -14.25
CA GLU A 229 9.24 -9.98 -14.13
C GLU A 229 7.77 -9.94 -14.57
N PRO A 230 7.22 -11.02 -15.17
CA PRO A 230 5.79 -11.14 -15.45
C PRO A 230 4.93 -11.04 -14.17
N VAL A 231 3.68 -10.59 -14.31
CA VAL A 231 2.77 -10.35 -13.18
C VAL A 231 2.55 -11.62 -12.36
N GLU A 232 2.40 -12.77 -13.02
CA GLU A 232 2.18 -14.08 -12.42
C GLU A 232 3.37 -14.46 -11.52
N LYS A 233 4.59 -14.20 -12.01
CA LYS A 233 5.80 -14.47 -11.24
C LYS A 233 5.93 -13.53 -10.05
N ARG A 234 5.55 -12.25 -10.19
CA ARG A 234 5.48 -11.31 -9.06
C ARG A 234 4.49 -11.75 -7.99
N ILE A 235 3.32 -12.27 -8.38
CA ILE A 235 2.33 -12.85 -7.45
C ILE A 235 2.99 -14.02 -6.71
N GLY A 236 3.63 -14.94 -7.42
CA GLY A 236 4.31 -16.10 -6.83
C GLY A 236 5.36 -15.68 -5.80
N ILE A 237 6.26 -14.78 -6.17
CA ILE A 237 7.31 -14.23 -5.29
C ILE A 237 6.70 -13.57 -4.05
N TYR A 238 5.66 -12.75 -4.24
CA TYR A 238 4.98 -12.07 -3.15
C TYR A 238 4.36 -13.07 -2.16
N CYS A 239 3.59 -14.03 -2.66
CA CYS A 239 2.95 -15.06 -1.85
C CYS A 239 3.97 -15.91 -1.09
N GLU A 240 5.03 -16.36 -1.76
CA GLU A 240 6.09 -17.15 -1.12
C GLU A 240 6.75 -16.36 0.03
N ARG A 241 7.14 -15.11 -0.22
CA ARG A 241 7.84 -14.29 0.77
C ARG A 241 6.96 -13.91 1.95
N ILE A 242 5.68 -13.68 1.71
CA ILE A 242 4.68 -13.52 2.76
C ILE A 242 4.58 -14.78 3.62
N MET A 243 4.50 -15.97 3.01
CA MET A 243 4.44 -17.22 3.76
C MET A 243 5.71 -17.50 4.56
N VAL A 244 6.89 -17.19 4.00
CA VAL A 244 8.17 -17.32 4.70
C VAL A 244 8.26 -16.36 5.89
N LYS A 245 7.84 -15.11 5.71
CA LYS A 245 7.81 -14.10 6.78
C LYS A 245 6.85 -14.50 7.90
N GLY A 246 5.66 -14.99 7.56
CA GLY A 246 4.71 -15.54 8.52
C GLY A 246 5.26 -16.74 9.30
N LYS A 247 6.07 -17.62 8.68
CA LYS A 247 6.73 -18.76 9.36
C LYS A 247 7.86 -18.30 10.29
N ALA A 248 8.69 -17.33 9.88
CA ALA A 248 9.76 -16.78 10.71
C ALA A 248 9.25 -16.08 11.98
N ASN A 249 8.02 -15.56 11.94
CA ASN A 249 7.35 -14.99 13.11
C ASN A 249 6.68 -16.05 14.01
N ARG A 250 6.34 -17.25 13.50
CA ARG A 250 5.80 -18.37 14.31
C ARG A 250 6.86 -19.10 15.14
N THR A 251 8.13 -19.09 14.74
CA THR A 251 9.20 -19.77 15.48
C THR A 251 9.74 -18.95 16.66
N LYS A 252 9.22 -17.72 16.85
CA LYS A 252 9.64 -16.78 17.91
C LYS A 252 8.56 -16.55 18.99
N SER A 253 7.42 -17.21 18.90
CA SER A 253 6.33 -17.22 19.90
C SER A 253 6.33 -18.53 20.67
#